data_AF-A0A060BRL5-F1
#
_entry.id   AF-A0A060BRL5-F1
#
_cell.length_a   1.000
_cell.length_b   1.000
_cell.length_c   1.000
_cell.angle_alpha   90.00
_cell.angle_beta   90.00
_cell.angle_gamma   90.00
#
_symmetry.space_group_name_H-M   'P 1'
#
loop_
_entity.id
_entity.type
_entity.pdbx_description
1 polymer ?
#
loop_
_entity_poly.entity_id
_entity_poly.type
_entity_poly.pdbx_seq_one_letter_code
_entity_poly.pdbx_strand_id
1 'polypeptide(L)'
;YGTSSQNVQVAFVEYLKNKFNGNIDKLNYEFGLDYWSNRINSWEDFPSVNGTINGSLAGEFARFQRKLVTDYIAWQVDIVNHIHMTVSLLRYNFDFEWRG
;
A
#
# COMPACT_ATOMS: atom_id res chain seq x y z
N TYR A 1 4.84 3.97 14.99
CA TYR A 1 5.33 3.72 13.62
C TYR A 1 4.28 2.92 12.87
N GLY A 2 3.58 3.55 11.96
CA GLY A 2 2.59 2.92 11.09
C GLY A 2 2.32 3.91 9.98
N THR A 3 2.80 3.64 8.77
CA THR A 3 2.57 4.51 7.62
C THR A 3 1.09 4.37 7.21
N SER A 4 0.22 5.05 7.94
CA SER A 4 -1.24 4.87 7.88
C SER A 4 -2.00 6.18 8.10
N SER A 5 -1.40 7.31 7.70
CA SER A 5 -2.07 8.62 7.72
C SER A 5 -3.22 8.66 6.73
N GLN A 6 -4.09 9.67 6.84
CA GLN A 6 -5.26 9.82 5.95
C GLN A 6 -4.89 9.75 4.46
N ASN A 7 -3.80 10.41 4.06
CA ASN A 7 -3.36 10.41 2.66
C ASN A 7 -2.91 9.01 2.20
N VAL A 8 -2.33 8.20 3.10
CA VAL A 8 -1.96 6.82 2.80
C VAL A 8 -3.19 5.94 2.66
N GLN A 9 -4.22 6.15 3.49
CA GLN A 9 -5.50 5.44 3.36
C GLN A 9 -6.18 5.77 2.02
N VAL A 10 -6.25 7.06 1.66
CA VAL A 10 -6.82 7.49 0.36
C VAL A 10 -6.03 6.90 -0.81
N ALA A 11 -4.70 6.96 -0.76
CA ALA A 11 -3.85 6.36 -1.80
C ALA A 11 -4.03 4.83 -1.89
N PHE A 12 -4.30 4.17 -0.76
CA PHE A 12 -4.59 2.74 -0.75
C PHE A 12 -5.94 2.40 -1.40
N VAL A 13 -6.97 3.21 -1.17
CA VAL A 13 -8.27 3.06 -1.84
C VAL A 13 -8.11 3.19 -3.36
N GLU A 14 -7.38 4.21 -3.82
CA GLU A 14 -7.07 4.38 -5.25
C GLU A 14 -6.24 3.22 -5.82
N TYR A 15 -5.27 2.71 -5.05
CA TYR A 15 -4.52 1.52 -5.41
C TYR A 15 -5.43 0.29 -5.60
N LEU A 16 -6.37 0.05 -4.68
CA LEU A 16 -7.33 -1.05 -4.79
C LEU A 16 -8.28 -0.85 -5.97
N LYS A 17 -8.77 0.37 -6.17
CA LYS A 17 -9.62 0.74 -7.31
C LYS A 17 -8.92 0.42 -8.63
N ASN A 18 -7.64 0.76 -8.76
CA ASN A 18 -6.85 0.40 -9.93
C ASN A 18 -6.64 -1.13 -10.05
N LYS A 19 -6.26 -1.80 -8.95
CA LYS A 19 -6.01 -3.25 -8.92
C LYS A 19 -7.23 -4.07 -9.34
N PHE A 20 -8.44 -3.62 -8.99
CA PHE A 20 -9.69 -4.29 -9.31
C PHE A 20 -10.45 -3.64 -10.48
N ASN A 21 -9.82 -2.72 -11.23
CA ASN A 21 -10.43 -2.00 -12.35
C ASN A 21 -11.77 -1.34 -11.99
N GLY A 22 -11.89 -0.80 -10.77
CA GLY A 22 -13.10 -0.18 -10.23
C GLY A 22 -14.19 -1.17 -9.80
N ASN A 23 -14.00 -2.48 -9.98
CA ASN A 23 -14.99 -3.50 -9.64
C ASN A 23 -14.95 -3.83 -8.14
N ILE A 24 -15.85 -3.21 -7.39
CA ILE A 24 -15.96 -3.39 -5.94
C ILE A 24 -16.52 -4.76 -5.56
N ASP A 25 -17.38 -5.36 -6.38
CA ASP A 25 -17.92 -6.70 -6.12
C ASP A 25 -16.82 -7.76 -6.20
N LYS A 26 -15.91 -7.63 -7.17
CA LYS A 26 -14.73 -8.49 -7.28
C LYS A 26 -13.81 -8.32 -6.07
N LEU A 27 -13.61 -7.10 -5.59
CA LEU A 27 -12.84 -6.86 -4.36
C LEU A 27 -13.49 -7.56 -3.16
N ASN A 28 -14.80 -7.39 -2.96
CA ASN A 28 -15.53 -8.01 -1.85
C ASN A 28 -15.46 -9.54 -1.90
N TYR A 29 -15.58 -10.13 -3.09
CA TYR A 29 -15.47 -11.57 -3.31
C TYR A 29 -14.06 -12.08 -2.97
N GLU A 30 -13.02 -11.47 -3.54
CA GLU A 30 -11.62 -11.91 -3.38
C GLU A 30 -11.12 -11.73 -1.94
N PHE A 31 -11.57 -10.70 -1.23
CA PHE A 31 -11.20 -10.45 0.16
C PHE A 31 -12.18 -11.05 1.18
N GLY A 32 -13.27 -11.68 0.71
CA GLY A 32 -14.27 -12.31 1.58
C GLY A 32 -14.96 -11.33 2.52
N LEU A 33 -15.21 -10.09 2.08
CA LEU A 33 -15.74 -9.01 2.92
C LEU A 33 -17.22 -9.16 3.25
N ASP A 34 -17.95 -10.02 2.56
CA ASP A 34 -19.32 -10.39 2.94
C ASP A 34 -19.38 -11.08 4.30
N TYR A 35 -18.27 -11.67 4.75
CA TYR A 35 -18.15 -12.24 6.07
C TYR A 35 -18.24 -11.16 7.16
N TRP A 36 -19.12 -11.40 8.15
CA TRP A 36 -19.40 -10.47 9.25
C TRP A 36 -19.82 -9.06 8.80
N SER A 37 -20.57 -8.96 7.70
CA SER A 37 -21.16 -7.69 7.24
C SER A 37 -20.10 -6.58 6.99
N ASN A 38 -18.88 -6.96 6.61
CA ASN A 38 -17.80 -6.01 6.27
C ASN A 38 -17.84 -5.55 4.80
N ARG A 39 -18.92 -5.88 4.07
CA ARG A 39 -19.05 -5.58 2.65
C ARG A 39 -18.90 -4.08 2.43
N ILE A 40 -18.03 -3.71 1.50
CA ILE A 40 -17.82 -2.33 1.10
C ILE A 40 -18.69 -2.08 -0.13
N ASN A 41 -19.68 -1.20 0.00
CA ASN A 41 -20.69 -0.98 -1.04
C ASN A 41 -20.31 0.14 -2.03
N SER A 42 -19.41 1.04 -1.63
CA SER A 42 -18.93 2.14 -2.46
C SER A 42 -17.46 2.42 -2.15
N TRP A 43 -16.74 3.04 -3.09
CA TRP A 43 -15.33 3.42 -2.86
C TRP A 43 -15.24 4.64 -1.92
N GLU A 44 -16.29 5.45 -1.88
CA GLU A 44 -16.42 6.66 -1.07
C GLU A 44 -16.64 6.32 0.41
N ASP A 45 -17.31 5.20 0.70
CA ASP A 45 -17.58 4.71 2.06
C ASP A 45 -16.52 3.72 2.55
N PHE A 46 -15.34 3.68 1.91
CA PHE A 46 -14.30 2.74 2.28
C PHE A 46 -13.80 3.02 3.71
N PRO A 47 -13.92 2.05 4.64
CA PRO A 47 -13.55 2.28 6.04
C PRO A 47 -12.03 2.36 6.19
N SER A 48 -11.57 3.04 7.23
CA SER A 48 -10.15 3.00 7.61
C SER A 48 -9.70 1.55 7.80
N VAL A 49 -8.54 1.21 7.21
CA VAL A 49 -7.96 -0.13 7.36
C VAL A 49 -7.42 -0.35 8.78
N ASN A 50 -7.21 0.73 9.54
CA ASN A 50 -6.77 0.64 10.93
C ASN A 50 -7.83 -0.09 11.76
N GLY A 51 -7.43 -1.19 12.41
CA GLY A 51 -8.35 -2.01 13.21
C GLY A 51 -9.22 -2.97 12.39
N THR A 52 -8.95 -3.15 11.08
CA THR A 52 -9.61 -4.20 10.32
C THR A 52 -9.30 -5.57 10.91
N ILE A 53 -10.33 -6.41 11.01
CA ILE A 53 -10.22 -7.82 11.41
C ILE A 53 -10.08 -8.74 10.20
N ASN A 54 -10.22 -8.21 8.98
CA ASN A 54 -10.08 -8.98 7.74
C ASN A 54 -8.59 -9.12 7.38
N GLY A 55 -8.07 -10.34 7.50
CA GLY A 55 -6.65 -10.64 7.24
C GLY A 55 -6.22 -10.37 5.78
N SER A 56 -7.11 -10.57 4.81
CA SER A 56 -6.82 -10.30 3.39
C SER A 56 -6.61 -8.81 3.15
N LEU A 57 -7.48 -7.98 3.71
CA LEU A 57 -7.37 -6.52 3.62
C LEU A 57 -6.12 -6.01 4.35
N ALA A 58 -5.86 -6.49 5.58
CA ALA A 58 -4.67 -6.12 6.35
C ALA A 58 -3.38 -6.52 5.64
N GLY A 59 -3.32 -7.74 5.08
CA GLY A 59 -2.17 -8.23 4.34
C GLY A 59 -1.91 -7.44 3.05
N GLU A 60 -2.97 -7.08 2.33
CA GLU A 60 -2.86 -6.24 1.13
C GLU A 60 -2.39 -4.82 1.49
N PHE A 61 -2.87 -4.24 2.59
CA PHE A 61 -2.40 -2.94 3.05
C PHE A 61 -0.93 -2.96 3.43
N ALA A 62 -0.48 -4.00 4.13
CA ALA A 62 0.95 -4.18 4.42
C ALA A 62 1.79 -4.32 3.14
N ARG A 63 1.25 -4.98 2.10
CA ARG A 63 1.89 -5.05 0.78
C ARG A 63 1.99 -3.67 0.12
N PHE A 64 0.92 -2.89 0.17
CA PHE A 64 0.91 -1.53 -0.34
C PHE A 64 1.91 -0.63 0.38
N GLN A 65 2.00 -0.70 1.71
CA GLN A 65 2.99 0.05 2.48
C GLN A 65 4.43 -0.29 2.07
N ARG A 66 4.75 -1.56 1.80
CA ARG A 66 6.06 -1.95 1.25
C ARG A 66 6.29 -1.37 -0.14
N LYS A 67 5.26 -1.35 -1.00
CA LYS A 67 5.33 -0.71 -2.32
C LYS A 67 5.67 0.78 -2.20
N LEU A 68 5.07 1.51 -1.26
CA LEU A 68 5.38 2.93 -1.04
C LEU A 68 6.86 3.16 -0.72
N VAL A 69 7.49 2.27 0.06
CA VAL A 69 8.93 2.34 0.35
C VAL A 69 9.75 2.08 -0.92
N THR A 70 9.39 1.06 -1.70
CA THR A 70 10.06 0.78 -2.99
C THR A 70 9.94 1.96 -3.95
N ASP A 71 8.75 2.54 -4.10
CA ASP A 71 8.51 3.69 -4.98
C ASP A 71 9.29 4.92 -4.51
N TYR A 72 9.38 5.14 -3.19
CA TYR A 72 10.15 6.24 -2.62
C TYR A 72 11.65 6.12 -2.91
N ILE A 73 12.22 4.92 -2.73
CA ILE A 73 13.64 4.67 -3.06
C ILE A 73 13.87 4.85 -4.57
N ALA A 74 12.96 4.36 -5.42
CA ALA A 74 13.06 4.55 -6.87
C ALA A 74 13.05 6.03 -7.25
N TRP A 75 12.14 6.82 -6.65
CA TRP A 75 12.09 8.26 -6.86
C TRP A 75 13.39 8.97 -6.43
N GLN A 76 14.01 8.57 -5.32
CA GLN A 76 15.31 9.11 -4.90
C GLN A 76 16.42 8.77 -5.90
N VAL A 77 16.46 7.52 -6.39
CA VAL A 77 17.42 7.07 -7.40
C VAL A 77 17.26 7.88 -8.69
N ASP A 78 16.03 8.13 -9.13
CA ASP A 78 15.76 8.94 -10.31
C ASP A 78 16.32 10.35 -10.15
N ILE A 79 16.12 11.01 -9.01
CA ILE A 79 16.70 12.34 -8.75
C ILE A 79 18.23 12.31 -8.84
N VAL A 80 18.88 11.36 -8.19
CA VAL A 80 20.34 11.23 -8.18
C VAL A 80 20.88 10.99 -9.60
N ASN A 81 20.21 10.18 -10.41
CA ASN A 81 20.60 9.90 -11.79
C ASN A 81 20.49 11.15 -12.69
N HIS A 82 19.53 12.04 -12.45
CA HIS A 82 19.41 13.29 -13.22
C HIS A 82 20.53 14.29 -12.92
N ILE A 83 21.10 14.27 -11.72
CA ILE A 83 22.16 15.22 -11.30
C ILE A 83 23.58 14.69 -11.52
N HIS A 84 23.78 13.36 -11.55
CA HIS A 84 25.11 12.76 -11.70
C HIS A 84 25.29 12.14 -13.08
N MET A 85 26.11 12.79 -13.91
CA MET A 85 26.45 12.36 -15.26
C MET A 85 27.78 11.59 -15.31
N THR A 86 28.09 10.76 -14.31
CA THR A 86 29.24 9.81 -14.38
C THR A 86 29.12 8.71 -13.32
N VAL A 87 29.43 7.48 -13.72
CA VAL A 87 29.39 6.22 -12.97
C VAL A 87 29.67 6.40 -11.46
N SER A 88 28.61 6.39 -10.66
CA SER A 88 28.65 6.37 -9.19
C SER A 88 27.73 5.24 -8.72
N LEU A 89 28.23 4.34 -7.88
CA LEU A 89 27.43 3.23 -7.35
C LEU A 89 26.46 3.72 -6.27
N LEU A 90 25.16 3.58 -6.50
CA LEU A 90 24.10 3.81 -5.52
C LEU A 90 23.86 2.56 -4.66
N ARG A 91 23.78 2.74 -3.34
CA ARG A 91 23.44 1.68 -2.38
C ARG A 91 22.43 2.20 -1.34
N TYR A 92 21.64 1.28 -0.78
CA TYR A 92 20.71 1.54 0.31
C TYR A 92 20.96 0.54 1.44
N ASN A 93 20.99 0.99 2.69
CA ASN A 93 21.22 0.15 3.86
C ASN A 93 19.89 -0.44 4.32
N PHE A 94 19.55 -1.65 3.86
CA PHE A 94 18.39 -2.38 4.37
C PHE A 94 18.70 -2.99 5.73
N ASP A 95 17.76 -2.86 6.67
CA ASP A 95 17.80 -3.49 7.98
C ASP A 95 16.91 -4.75 8.04
N PHE A 96 17.15 -5.59 9.04
CA PHE A 96 16.35 -6.79 9.33
C PHE A 96 15.30 -6.52 10.43
N GLU A 97 14.45 -7.51 10.67
CA GLU A 97 13.54 -7.50 11.82
C GLU A 97 14.31 -7.31 13.13
N TRP A 98 13.94 -6.30 13.91
CA TRP A 98 14.51 -6.06 15.22
C TRP A 98 13.75 -6.86 16.29
N ARG A 99 14.40 -7.88 16.86
CA ARG A 99 13.92 -8.58 18.06
C ARG A 99 14.82 -8.17 19.23
N GLY A 100 14.29 -7.35 20.12
CA GLY A 100 14.97 -6.94 21.35
C GLY A 100 15.10 -8.07 22.35
#